data_AF-A0A850CDE3-F1
#
_entry.id   AF-A0A850CDE3-F1
#
_cell.length_a   1.000
_cell.length_b   1.000
_cell.length_c   1.000
_cell.angle_alpha   90.00
_cell.angle_beta   90.00
_cell.angle_gamma   90.00
#
_symmetry.space_group_name_H-M   'P 1'
#
loop_
_entity.id
_entity.type
_entity.pdbx_description
1 polymer ?
#
loop_
_entity_poly.entity_id
_entity_poly.type
_entity_poly.pdbx_seq_one_letter_code
_entity_poly.pdbx_strand_id
1 'polypeptide(L)' 'AAFDDLYLQLQSTADETERQGLYDELQQRLHDEGGYLVWGFADWIVGTARNVHGVEQAPANTLDWARFDKVWIA' A
#
# COMPACT_ATOMS: atom_id res chain seq x y z
N ALA A 1 -11.46 1.21 21.10
CA ALA A 1 -12.10 2.50 21.44
C ALA A 1 -11.36 3.64 20.75
N ALA A 2 -10.27 4.19 21.30
CA ALA A 2 -9.61 5.35 20.67
C ALA A 2 -9.05 5.13 19.24
N PHE A 3 -8.49 3.94 18.94
CA PHE A 3 -7.95 3.65 17.61
C PHE A 3 -9.05 3.56 16.55
N ASP A 4 -10.12 2.82 16.84
CA ASP A 4 -11.24 2.62 15.91
C ASP A 4 -11.96 3.95 15.62
N ASP A 5 -12.12 4.81 16.63
CA ASP A 5 -12.74 6.12 16.48
C ASP A 5 -11.90 7.04 15.56
N LEU A 6 -10.57 7.05 15.74
CA LEU A 6 -9.66 7.78 14.85
C LEU A 6 -9.66 7.22 13.44
N TYR A 7 -9.75 5.89 13.30
CA TYR A 7 -9.83 5.25 12.00
C TYR A 7 -11.14 5.61 11.26
N LEU A 8 -12.26 5.67 11.98
CA LEU A 8 -13.53 6.14 11.42
C LEU A 8 -13.47 7.61 11.02
N GLN A 9 -12.86 8.48 11.84
CA GLN A 9 -12.64 9.88 11.49
C GLN A 9 -11.83 9.98 10.19
N LEU A 10 -10.69 9.28 10.13
CA LEU A 10 -9.81 9.25 8.97
C LEU A 10 -10.55 8.90 7.68
N GLN A 11 -11.43 7.89 7.71
CA GLN A 11 -12.22 7.47 6.55
C GLN A 11 -13.17 8.56 6.04
N SER A 12 -13.59 9.49 6.91
CA SER A 12 -14.51 10.58 6.59
C SER A 12 -13.83 11.94 6.32
N THR A 13 -12.53 12.09 6.63
CA THR A 13 -11.79 13.34 6.45
C THR A 13 -11.45 13.59 4.98
N ALA A 14 -12.05 14.65 4.41
CA ALA A 14 -11.86 15.01 3.01
C ALA A 14 -10.51 15.70 2.73
N ASP A 15 -10.09 16.60 3.63
CA ASP A 15 -8.82 17.32 3.48
C ASP A 15 -7.64 16.36 3.58
N GLU A 16 -6.75 16.39 2.59
CA GLU A 16 -5.68 15.40 2.49
C GLU A 16 -4.59 15.60 3.55
N THR A 17 -4.34 16.85 3.94
CA THR A 17 -3.32 17.16 4.96
C THR A 17 -3.80 16.74 6.33
N GLU A 18 -5.06 17.03 6.66
CA GLU A 18 -5.71 16.56 7.88
C GLU A 18 -5.75 15.04 7.92
N ARG A 19 -6.14 14.38 6.81
CA ARG A 19 -6.17 12.92 6.71
C ARG A 19 -4.79 12.29 6.87
N GLN A 20 -3.74 12.92 6.33
CA GLN A 20 -2.36 12.46 6.53
C GLN A 20 -1.95 12.53 8.00
N GLY A 21 -2.30 13.61 8.72
CA GLY A 21 -2.03 13.70 10.16
C GLY A 21 -2.69 12.59 10.97
N LEU A 22 -3.91 12.20 10.61
CA LEU A 22 -4.61 11.06 11.23
C LEU A 22 -3.92 9.72 10.91
N TYR A 23 -3.40 9.54 9.69
CA TYR A 23 -2.60 8.36 9.34
C TYR A 23 -1.36 8.26 10.22
N ASP A 24 -0.63 9.37 10.40
CA ASP A 24 0.59 9.41 11.20
C ASP A 24 0.30 9.04 12.67
N GLU A 25 -0.79 9.56 13.25
CA GLU A 25 -1.19 9.21 14.62
C GLU A 25 -1.54 7.72 14.75
N LEU A 26 -2.31 7.17 13.81
CA LEU A 26 -2.66 5.74 13.82
C LEU A 26 -1.40 4.86 13.68
N GLN A 27 -0.47 5.24 12.80
CA GLN A 27 0.80 4.51 12.64
C GLN A 27 1.64 4.56 13.92
N GLN A 28 1.72 5.71 14.58
CA GLN A 28 2.45 5.84 15.85
C GLN A 28 1.84 4.93 16.94
N ARG A 29 0.51 4.88 17.04
CA ARG A 29 -0.18 3.97 17.98
C ARG A 29 0.10 2.49 17.66
N LEU A 30 0.08 2.10 16.38
CA LEU A 30 0.42 0.74 15.99
C LEU A 30 1.88 0.40 16.29
N HIS A 31 2.80 1.35 16.16
CA HIS A 31 4.19 1.17 16.53
C HIS A 31 4.36 0.96 18.04
N ASP A 32 3.67 1.75 18.87
CA ASP A 32 3.86 1.76 20.32
C ASP A 32 3.08 0.65 21.04
N GLU A 33 1.89 0.32 20.55
CA GLU A 33 0.92 -0.56 21.23
C GLU A 33 0.53 -1.79 20.40
N GLY A 34 0.87 -1.81 19.11
CA GLY A 34 0.44 -2.86 18.19
C GLY A 34 1.07 -4.22 18.50
N GLY A 35 0.31 -5.29 18.25
CA GLY A 35 0.77 -6.66 18.49
C GLY A 35 1.65 -7.25 17.38
N TYR A 36 1.89 -6.51 16.29
CA TYR A 36 2.64 -7.01 15.14
C TYR A 36 4.09 -6.51 15.15
N LEU A 37 5.03 -7.42 14.91
CA LEU A 37 6.40 -7.06 14.58
C LEU A 37 6.51 -6.86 13.07
N VAL A 38 6.65 -5.59 12.64
CA VAL A 38 6.97 -5.24 11.25
C VAL A 38 8.48 -5.20 11.10
N TRP A 39 9.06 -6.27 10.55
CA TRP A 39 10.52 -6.45 10.48
C TRP A 39 11.17 -5.87 9.21
N GLY A 40 10.37 -5.41 8.25
CA GLY A 40 10.87 -4.76 7.04
C GLY A 40 9.83 -4.57 5.94
N PHE A 41 10.21 -3.79 4.93
CA PHE A 41 9.48 -3.61 3.67
C PHE A 41 10.34 -4.19 2.55
N ALA A 42 9.76 -5.07 1.73
CA ALA A 42 10.50 -5.77 0.68
C ALA A 42 10.16 -5.20 -0.70
N ASP A 43 11.18 -5.14 -1.57
CA ASP A 43 10.96 -4.88 -2.99
C ASP A 43 10.20 -6.03 -3.63
N TRP A 44 9.24 -5.69 -4.49
CA TRP A 44 8.49 -6.66 -5.26
C TRP A 44 9.20 -6.93 -6.61
N ILE A 45 10.07 -7.95 -6.62
CA ILE A 45 10.90 -8.27 -7.79
C ILE A 45 10.14 -9.22 -8.74
N VAL A 46 9.91 -8.79 -9.97
CA VAL A 46 9.24 -9.58 -11.02
C VAL A 46 10.22 -9.90 -12.15
N GLY A 47 10.38 -11.19 -12.43
CA GLY A 47 11.17 -11.68 -13.58
C GLY A 47 10.29 -12.00 -14.77
N THR A 48 10.69 -11.59 -15.97
CA THR A 48 10.00 -11.90 -17.23
C THR A 48 10.95 -12.58 -18.23
N ALA A 49 10.40 -13.38 -19.13
CA ALA A 49 11.16 -13.91 -20.27
C ALA A 49 11.47 -12.79 -21.28
N ARG A 50 12.54 -12.94 -22.08
CA ARG A 50 12.99 -11.90 -23.03
C ARG A 50 11.95 -11.50 -24.07
N ASN A 51 11.07 -12.42 -24.44
CA ASN A 51 10.01 -12.24 -25.42
C ASN A 51 8.70 -11.75 -24.78
N VAL A 52 8.67 -11.52 -23.47
CA VAL A 52 7.49 -11.01 -22.76
C VAL A 52 7.61 -9.50 -22.59
N HIS A 53 6.57 -8.80 -23.02
CA HIS A 53 6.49 -7.35 -23.03
C HIS A 53 5.19 -6.86 -22.39
N GLY A 54 5.11 -5.55 -22.10
CA GLY A 54 3.91 -4.94 -21.51
C GLY A 54 3.76 -5.14 -19.99
N VAL A 55 4.73 -5.78 -19.34
CA VAL A 55 4.82 -5.82 -17.87
C VAL A 55 5.41 -4.50 -17.38
N GLU A 56 4.64 -3.75 -16.58
CA GLU A 56 5.05 -2.47 -16.00
C GLU A 56 5.46 -2.60 -14.53
N GLN A 57 6.32 -1.69 -14.07
CA GLN A 57 6.65 -1.57 -12.65
C GLN A 57 5.48 -0.92 -11.92
N ALA A 58 4.85 -1.67 -11.01
CA ALA A 58 3.76 -1.17 -10.17
C ALA A 58 3.88 -1.73 -8.75
N PRO A 59 3.51 -0.95 -7.71
CA PRO A 59 3.50 -1.47 -6.33
C PRO A 59 2.52 -2.64 -6.20
N ALA A 60 2.90 -3.66 -5.43
CA ALA A 60 2.04 -4.83 -5.22
C ALA A 60 0.68 -4.42 -4.63
N ASN A 61 -0.38 -5.16 -5.00
CA ASN A 61 -1.77 -4.91 -4.58
C ASN A 61 -2.34 -3.53 -4.97
N THR A 62 -1.79 -2.88 -6.01
CA THR A 62 -2.38 -1.69 -6.64
C THR A 62 -3.09 -2.03 -7.94
N LEU A 63 -3.88 -1.10 -8.46
CA LEU A 63 -4.64 -1.28 -9.70
C LEU A 63 -3.75 -1.64 -10.91
N ASP A 64 -2.54 -1.10 -10.97
CA ASP A 64 -1.63 -1.30 -12.10
C ASP A 64 -0.73 -2.54 -11.94
N TRP A 65 -0.79 -3.21 -10.79
CA TRP A 65 0.00 -4.41 -10.56
C TRP A 65 -0.56 -5.61 -11.32
N ALA A 66 0.34 -6.34 -12.00
CA ALA A 66 0.03 -7.59 -12.71
C ALA A 66 -1.09 -7.47 -13.76
N ARG A 67 -1.10 -6.38 -14.53
CA ARG A 67 -2.03 -6.12 -15.65
C ARG A 67 -1.77 -7.04 -16.85
N PHE A 68 -2.14 -8.32 -16.74
CA PHE A 68 -1.96 -9.32 -17.80
C PHE A 68 -2.73 -8.99 -19.08
N ASP A 69 -3.78 -8.17 -18.99
CA ASP A 69 -4.49 -7.61 -20.14
C ASP A 69 -3.62 -6.72 -21.03
N LYS A 70 -2.52 -6.17 -20.49
CA LYS A 70 -1.55 -5.35 -21.22
C LYS A 70 -0.31 -6.15 -21.68
N VAL A 71 -0.17 -7.41 -21.26
CA VAL A 71 1.02 -8.23 -21.53
C VAL A 71 0.90 -8.92 -22.89
N TRP A 72 2.01 -8.99 -23.62
CA TRP A 72 2.08 -9.63 -24.93
C TRP A 72 3.43 -10.31 -25.17
N ILE A 73 3.50 -11.13 -26.22
CA ILE A 73 4.69 -11.90 -26.61
C ILE A 73 5.10 -11.53 -28.03
N ALA A 74 6.40 -11.34 -28.29
CA ALA A 74 6.98 -11.28 -29.64
C ALA A 74 8.45 -11.68 -29.68
#